data_AF-A0A8H9XF86-F1
#
_entry.id   AF-A0A8H9XF86-F1
#
_cell.length_a   1.000
_cell.length_b   1.000
_cell.length_c   1.000
_cell.angle_alpha   90.00
_cell.angle_beta   90.00
_cell.angle_gamma   90.00
#
_symmetry.space_group_name_H-M   'P 1'
#
loop_
_entity.id
_entity.type
_entity.pdbx_description
1 polymer ?
#
loop_
_entity_poly.entity_id
_entity_poly.type
_entity_poly.pdbx_seq_one_letter_code
_entity_poly.pdbx_strand_id
1 'polypeptide(L)'
;MKTHSLAAMVLAPLALAAASAAPGAAPAQAGTATAVFAGGCFWSTENDLEKVPGVRDVVVGYTGGTKANPTYRNHAGHLEAAKVTYDPAKISYEKLTEAFFRHIDPTDPNGQFCDQGPSYRTAVFVEGAQQRAAAEKVRAQVARTLGKPVATEIRPAAKFWLAEAGHQDFAEKNPGRYQAYKIGCGRERALKAVWGGR
;
A
#
# COMPACT_ATOMS: atom_id res chain seq x y z
N MET A 1 3.19 83.34 -39.77
CA MET A 1 3.93 83.04 -38.53
C MET A 1 3.17 81.97 -37.75
N LYS A 2 3.85 80.84 -37.48
CA LYS A 2 3.72 79.90 -36.34
C LYS A 2 2.28 79.50 -35.89
N THR A 3 1.83 78.30 -36.30
CA THR A 3 1.70 77.06 -35.49
C THR A 3 0.59 77.09 -34.44
N HIS A 4 -0.28 76.07 -34.41
CA HIS A 4 -0.29 75.03 -33.36
C HIS A 4 -1.30 73.91 -33.73
N SER A 5 -0.75 72.72 -33.99
CA SER A 5 -1.51 71.47 -34.17
C SER A 5 -2.01 70.94 -32.82
N LEU A 6 -3.27 70.52 -32.76
CA LEU A 6 -3.82 69.71 -31.68
C LEU A 6 -3.73 68.24 -32.07
N ALA A 7 -2.85 67.48 -31.40
CA ALA A 7 -2.79 66.03 -31.49
C ALA A 7 -3.74 65.42 -30.44
N ALA A 8 -4.80 64.75 -30.89
CA ALA A 8 -5.67 63.96 -30.03
C ALA A 8 -5.01 62.59 -29.77
N MET A 9 -4.56 62.39 -28.54
CA MET A 9 -3.92 61.16 -28.08
C MET A 9 -5.01 60.18 -27.61
N VAL A 10 -5.34 59.19 -28.44
CA VAL A 10 -6.27 58.10 -28.09
C VAL A 10 -5.49 57.07 -27.28
N LEU A 11 -5.70 57.02 -25.96
CA LEU A 11 -5.21 55.95 -25.10
C LEU A 11 -6.11 54.71 -25.27
N ALA A 12 -5.55 53.62 -25.79
CA ALA A 12 -6.15 52.29 -25.71
C ALA A 12 -5.86 51.67 -24.33
N PRO A 13 -6.85 51.05 -23.66
CA PRO A 13 -6.60 50.37 -22.39
C PRO A 13 -5.85 49.06 -22.63
N LEU A 14 -4.70 48.93 -21.97
CA LEU A 14 -3.89 47.72 -21.93
C LEU A 14 -4.61 46.68 -21.05
N ALA A 15 -5.19 45.65 -21.67
CA ALA A 15 -5.81 44.54 -20.95
C ALA A 15 -4.73 43.71 -20.25
N LEU A 16 -4.72 43.76 -18.91
CA LEU A 16 -3.82 42.96 -18.09
C LEU A 16 -4.37 41.53 -18.01
N ALA A 17 -3.74 40.59 -18.73
CA ALA A 17 -4.04 39.17 -18.60
C ALA A 17 -3.61 38.66 -17.23
N ALA A 18 -4.58 38.30 -16.38
CA ALA A 18 -4.31 37.63 -15.12
C ALA A 18 -3.84 36.19 -15.41
N ALA A 19 -2.57 35.91 -15.18
CA ALA A 19 -2.05 34.55 -15.18
C ALA A 19 -2.62 33.81 -13.96
N SER A 20 -3.57 32.90 -14.19
CA SER A 20 -4.04 31.96 -13.16
C SER A 20 -2.89 31.02 -12.80
N ALA A 21 -2.25 31.27 -11.66
CA ALA A 21 -1.38 30.30 -11.02
C ALA A 21 -2.21 29.04 -10.74
N ALA A 22 -1.78 27.90 -11.30
CA ALA A 22 -2.31 26.61 -10.91
C ALA A 22 -2.13 26.44 -9.39
N PRO A 23 -3.11 25.86 -8.66
CA PRO A 23 -2.93 25.60 -7.25
C PRO A 23 -1.77 24.62 -7.08
N GLY A 24 -0.64 25.13 -6.57
CA GLY A 24 0.45 24.31 -6.06
C GLY A 24 -0.11 23.39 -4.98
N ALA A 25 0.23 22.12 -5.06
CA ALA A 25 -0.12 21.13 -4.05
C ALA A 25 0.22 21.70 -2.66
N ALA A 26 -0.78 21.79 -1.79
CA ALA A 26 -0.60 22.22 -0.42
C ALA A 26 0.47 21.35 0.25
N PRO A 27 1.30 21.91 1.15
CA PRO A 27 2.27 21.12 1.90
C PRO A 27 1.51 20.06 2.72
N ALA A 28 1.92 18.80 2.60
CA ALA A 28 1.35 17.70 3.35
C ALA A 28 1.52 17.96 4.86
N GLN A 29 0.40 18.02 5.58
CA GLN A 29 0.37 18.20 7.03
C GLN A 29 1.15 17.09 7.74
N ALA A 30 1.82 17.45 8.84
CA ALA A 30 2.42 16.51 9.78
C ALA A 30 1.32 15.58 10.36
N GLY A 31 1.20 14.38 9.80
CA GLY A 31 0.20 13.39 10.21
C GLY A 31 0.56 12.02 9.68
N THR A 32 0.11 10.97 10.37
CA THR A 32 0.27 9.58 9.93
C THR A 32 -0.86 9.16 9.00
N ALA A 33 -0.58 8.26 8.07
CA ALA A 33 -1.57 7.63 7.20
C ALA A 33 -1.58 6.11 7.37
N THR A 34 -2.64 5.45 6.92
CA THR A 34 -2.82 4.00 7.05
C THR A 34 -2.89 3.28 5.71
N ALA A 35 -2.42 2.03 5.70
CA ALA A 35 -2.58 1.09 4.59
C ALA A 35 -2.88 -0.30 5.14
N VAL A 36 -3.67 -1.10 4.42
CA VAL A 36 -4.04 -2.46 4.86
C VAL A 36 -3.73 -3.46 3.76
N PHE A 37 -2.89 -4.45 4.09
CA PHE A 37 -2.37 -5.45 3.15
C PHE A 37 -2.60 -6.86 3.67
N ALA A 38 -3.06 -7.77 2.81
CA ALA A 38 -3.10 -9.20 3.05
C ALA A 38 -2.04 -9.89 2.17
N GLY A 39 -1.07 -10.55 2.79
CA GLY A 39 0.15 -11.04 2.13
C GLY A 39 0.47 -12.50 2.45
N GLY A 40 -0.54 -13.32 2.75
CA GLY A 40 -0.35 -14.65 3.31
C GLY A 40 -0.33 -14.61 4.84
N CYS A 41 0.50 -15.45 5.47
CA CYS A 41 0.68 -15.41 6.91
C CYS A 41 1.04 -13.99 7.38
N PHE A 42 0.19 -13.42 8.24
CA PHE A 42 0.36 -12.05 8.71
C PHE A 42 1.63 -11.82 9.55
N TRP A 43 2.23 -12.85 10.17
CA TRP A 43 3.48 -12.73 10.91
C TRP A 43 4.64 -12.35 9.99
N SER A 44 4.64 -12.91 8.78
CA SER A 44 5.65 -12.54 7.78
C SER A 44 5.37 -11.17 7.18
N THR A 45 4.10 -10.84 6.97
CA THR A 45 3.71 -9.53 6.42
C THR A 45 4.06 -8.39 7.39
N GLU A 46 3.78 -8.56 8.69
CA GLU A 46 4.18 -7.65 9.77
C GLU A 46 5.69 -7.45 9.80
N ASN A 47 6.44 -8.54 10.03
CA ASN A 47 7.91 -8.53 10.12
C ASN A 47 8.60 -7.94 8.89
N ASP A 48 8.03 -8.06 7.70
CA ASP A 48 8.60 -7.50 6.48
C ASP A 48 8.30 -6.00 6.36
N LEU A 49 7.08 -5.56 6.70
CA LEU A 49 6.66 -4.16 6.57
C LEU A 49 7.17 -3.25 7.70
N GLU A 50 7.39 -3.76 8.91
CA GLU A 50 8.00 -3.00 10.01
C GLU A 50 9.39 -2.46 9.66
N LYS A 51 10.11 -3.15 8.78
CA LYS A 51 11.47 -2.80 8.36
C LYS A 51 11.50 -1.73 7.26
N VAL A 52 10.34 -1.35 6.73
CA VAL A 52 10.25 -0.38 5.64
C VAL A 52 10.45 1.04 6.20
N PRO A 53 11.46 1.79 5.73
CA PRO A 53 11.68 3.16 6.19
C PRO A 53 10.45 4.05 5.98
N GLY A 54 10.03 4.74 7.04
CA GLY A 54 8.82 5.57 7.04
C GLY A 54 7.59 4.90 7.62
N VAL A 55 7.60 3.57 7.78
CA VAL A 55 6.63 2.85 8.61
C VAL A 55 6.85 3.20 10.09
N ARG A 56 5.77 3.36 10.83
CA ARG A 56 5.76 3.74 12.25
C ARG A 56 5.26 2.63 13.15
N ASP A 57 4.27 1.88 12.68
CA ASP A 57 3.64 0.79 13.42
C ASP A 57 2.98 -0.18 12.43
N VAL A 58 2.94 -1.46 12.77
CA VAL A 58 2.23 -2.49 12.02
C VAL A 58 1.52 -3.38 13.02
N VAL A 59 0.22 -3.61 12.79
CA VAL A 59 -0.57 -4.55 13.60
C VAL A 59 -1.28 -5.55 12.71
N VAL A 60 -1.40 -6.79 13.19
CA VAL A 60 -2.02 -7.89 12.45
C VAL A 60 -3.47 -8.14 12.86
N GLY A 61 -4.25 -8.66 11.92
CA GLY A 61 -5.68 -8.84 12.09
C GLY A 61 -6.37 -9.54 10.94
N TYR A 62 -7.70 -9.49 10.96
CA TYR A 62 -8.59 -10.13 10.01
C TYR A 62 -9.48 -9.09 9.33
N THR A 63 -9.59 -9.12 8.00
CA THR A 63 -10.43 -8.16 7.26
C THR A 63 -10.95 -8.73 5.94
N GLY A 64 -11.92 -8.05 5.33
CA GLY A 64 -12.51 -8.42 4.04
C GLY A 64 -13.59 -9.50 4.09
N GLY A 65 -13.84 -10.13 5.24
CA GLY A 65 -14.97 -11.03 5.47
C GLY A 65 -16.17 -10.34 6.12
N THR A 66 -17.26 -11.09 6.26
CA THR A 66 -18.52 -10.63 6.87
C THR A 66 -18.71 -11.13 8.30
N LYS A 67 -17.84 -12.02 8.79
CA LYS A 67 -17.97 -12.60 10.13
C LYS A 67 -17.67 -11.53 11.18
N ALA A 68 -18.55 -11.39 12.17
CA ALA A 68 -18.28 -10.55 13.32
C ALA A 68 -17.36 -11.27 14.33
N ASN A 69 -16.48 -10.51 14.99
CA ASN A 69 -15.56 -10.98 16.02
C ASN A 69 -14.76 -12.25 15.59
N PRO A 70 -14.06 -12.22 14.44
CA PRO A 70 -13.20 -13.32 14.03
C PRO A 70 -12.08 -13.57 15.05
N THR A 71 -11.66 -14.83 15.14
CA THR A 71 -10.51 -15.26 15.94
C THR A 71 -9.53 -16.03 15.06
N TYR A 72 -8.30 -16.26 15.54
CA TYR A 72 -7.34 -17.08 14.80
C TYR A 72 -7.90 -18.46 14.42
N ARG A 73 -8.70 -19.07 15.30
CA ARG A 73 -9.34 -20.37 15.06
C ARG A 73 -10.58 -20.29 14.17
N ASN A 74 -11.20 -19.10 14.03
CA ASN A 74 -12.46 -18.94 13.31
C ASN A 74 -12.60 -17.53 12.71
N HIS A 75 -12.04 -17.35 11.53
CA HIS A 75 -12.09 -16.11 10.76
C HIS A 75 -12.52 -16.36 9.31
N ALA A 76 -13.34 -17.40 9.07
CA ALA A 76 -13.78 -17.78 7.73
C ALA A 76 -14.33 -16.57 6.93
N GLY A 77 -13.86 -16.43 5.70
CA GLY A 77 -14.18 -15.32 4.80
C GLY A 77 -13.28 -14.08 4.98
N HIS A 78 -12.52 -13.97 6.08
CA HIS A 78 -11.49 -12.94 6.23
C HIS A 78 -10.16 -13.41 5.66
N LEU A 79 -9.35 -12.43 5.26
CA LEU A 79 -7.92 -12.59 5.02
C LEU A 79 -7.16 -12.24 6.30
N GLU A 80 -6.04 -12.93 6.52
CA GLU A 80 -4.99 -12.45 7.41
C GLU A 80 -4.36 -11.20 6.79
N ALA A 81 -4.30 -10.11 7.56
CA ALA A 81 -3.87 -8.82 7.07
C ALA A 81 -3.06 -8.04 8.10
N ALA A 82 -2.19 -7.17 7.61
CA ALA A 82 -1.46 -6.17 8.37
C ALA A 82 -2.05 -4.79 8.10
N LYS A 83 -2.29 -4.01 9.16
CA LYS A 83 -2.60 -2.58 9.08
C LYS A 83 -1.33 -1.81 9.44
N VAL A 84 -0.84 -1.05 8.49
CA VAL A 84 0.39 -0.27 8.58
C VAL A 84 0.04 1.19 8.84
N THR A 85 0.64 1.77 9.87
CA THR A 85 0.68 3.22 10.10
C THR A 85 2.03 3.74 9.61
N TYR A 86 2.02 4.73 8.72
CA TYR A 86 3.23 5.28 8.09
C TYR A 86 3.23 6.80 8.06
N ASP A 87 4.42 7.37 7.85
CA ASP A 87 4.64 8.80 7.68
C ASP A 87 4.69 9.14 6.18
N PRO A 88 3.67 9.81 5.63
CA PRO A 88 3.58 10.14 4.21
C PRO A 88 4.66 11.14 3.76
N ALA A 89 5.33 11.83 4.68
CA ALA A 89 6.49 12.67 4.35
C ALA A 89 7.77 11.84 4.14
N LYS A 90 7.81 10.58 4.61
CA LYS A 90 8.95 9.68 4.48
C LYS A 90 8.74 8.60 3.42
N ILE A 91 7.53 8.08 3.30
CA ILE A 91 7.18 7.05 2.31
C ILE A 91 5.78 7.30 1.74
N SER A 92 5.65 7.27 0.42
CA SER A 92 4.34 7.38 -0.22
C SER A 92 3.58 6.06 -0.15
N TYR A 93 2.25 6.12 -0.24
CA TYR A 93 1.41 4.93 -0.35
C TYR A 93 1.81 4.03 -1.53
N GLU A 94 2.19 4.62 -2.67
CA GLU A 94 2.68 3.90 -3.85
C GLU A 94 3.93 3.08 -3.51
N LYS A 95 4.93 3.71 -2.84
CA LYS A 95 6.16 3.03 -2.44
C LYS A 95 5.95 1.98 -1.35
N LEU A 96 5.06 2.23 -0.41
CA LEU A 96 4.69 1.22 0.59
C LEU A 96 4.00 0.02 -0.07
N THR A 97 3.13 0.26 -1.05
CA THR A 97 2.47 -0.81 -1.83
C THR A 97 3.49 -1.59 -2.68
N GLU A 98 4.45 -0.92 -3.32
CA GLU A 98 5.56 -1.58 -4.01
C GLU A 98 6.36 -2.48 -3.07
N ALA A 99 6.70 -1.99 -1.87
CA ALA A 99 7.40 -2.78 -0.86
C ALA A 99 6.61 -4.03 -0.48
N PHE A 100 5.31 -3.90 -0.19
CA PHE A 100 4.42 -5.04 0.06
C PHE A 100 4.49 -6.09 -1.05
N PHE A 101 4.38 -5.69 -2.33
CA PHE A 101 4.44 -6.62 -3.45
C PHE A 101 5.76 -7.40 -3.52
N ARG A 102 6.89 -6.77 -3.19
CA ARG A 102 8.21 -7.43 -3.19
C ARG A 102 8.36 -8.50 -2.10
N HIS A 103 7.46 -8.53 -1.11
CA HIS A 103 7.44 -9.51 -0.02
C HIS A 103 6.42 -10.63 -0.21
N ILE A 104 5.76 -10.73 -1.37
CA ILE A 104 4.78 -11.79 -1.67
C ILE A 104 5.07 -12.44 -3.03
N ASP A 105 4.43 -13.58 -3.30
CA ASP A 105 4.16 -14.06 -4.66
C ASP A 105 2.81 -13.50 -5.12
N PRO A 106 2.76 -12.41 -5.90
CA PRO A 106 1.49 -11.82 -6.31
C PRO A 106 0.81 -12.59 -7.44
N THR A 107 1.37 -13.72 -7.89
CA THR A 107 0.84 -14.52 -9.00
C THR A 107 0.06 -15.76 -8.53
N ASP A 108 0.19 -16.13 -7.25
CA ASP A 108 -0.56 -17.24 -6.63
C ASP A 108 -1.97 -16.78 -6.22
N PRO A 109 -3.05 -17.33 -6.80
CA PRO A 109 -4.42 -16.98 -6.46
C PRO A 109 -4.95 -17.70 -5.20
N ASN A 110 -4.24 -18.70 -4.68
CA ASN A 110 -4.75 -19.63 -3.68
C ASN A 110 -4.15 -19.43 -2.29
N GLY A 111 -3.01 -18.75 -2.18
CA GLY A 111 -2.33 -18.55 -0.92
C GLY A 111 -0.94 -17.97 -1.11
N GLN A 112 -0.07 -18.21 -0.14
CA GLN A 112 1.34 -17.81 -0.18
C GLN A 112 2.24 -18.95 0.29
N PHE A 113 3.10 -19.41 -0.61
CA PHE A 113 4.14 -20.40 -0.29
C PHE A 113 3.51 -21.70 0.25
N CYS A 114 3.84 -22.09 1.49
CA CYS A 114 3.23 -23.23 2.16
C CYS A 114 1.83 -22.94 2.75
N ASP A 115 1.49 -21.66 2.96
CA ASP A 115 0.22 -21.25 3.54
C ASP A 115 -0.81 -21.09 2.44
N GLN A 116 -1.45 -22.20 2.11
CA GLN A 116 -2.48 -22.29 1.09
C GLN A 116 -3.87 -22.25 1.72
N GLY A 117 -4.79 -21.52 1.10
CA GLY A 117 -6.18 -21.44 1.52
C GLY A 117 -6.74 -20.01 1.55
N PRO A 118 -8.07 -19.88 1.74
CA PRO A 118 -8.77 -18.61 1.53
C PRO A 118 -8.24 -17.45 2.35
N SER A 119 -7.78 -17.69 3.58
CA SER A 119 -7.26 -16.68 4.51
C SER A 119 -5.90 -16.11 4.09
N TYR A 120 -5.14 -16.84 3.27
CA TYR A 120 -3.77 -16.51 2.89
C TYR A 120 -3.66 -15.93 1.49
N ARG A 121 -4.80 -15.70 0.81
CA ARG A 121 -4.83 -15.00 -0.48
C ARG A 121 -4.39 -13.54 -0.31
N THR A 122 -3.91 -12.95 -1.40
CA THR A 122 -3.32 -11.61 -1.35
C THR A 122 -4.31 -10.52 -1.74
N ALA A 123 -4.31 -9.41 -1.00
CA ALA A 123 -5.13 -8.24 -1.32
C ALA A 123 -4.53 -6.95 -0.78
N VAL A 124 -4.84 -5.83 -1.44
CA VAL A 124 -4.63 -4.47 -0.96
C VAL A 124 -6.00 -3.85 -0.69
N PHE A 125 -6.24 -3.45 0.56
CA PHE A 125 -7.50 -2.83 0.98
C PHE A 125 -7.35 -1.30 0.97
N VAL A 126 -8.05 -0.64 0.04
CA VAL A 126 -7.85 0.78 -0.28
C VAL A 126 -8.94 1.67 0.30
N GLU A 127 -8.52 2.80 0.85
CA GLU A 127 -9.38 3.90 1.31
C GLU A 127 -9.42 5.01 0.26
N GLY A 128 -10.61 5.24 -0.31
CA GLY A 128 -10.84 6.31 -1.29
C GLY A 128 -10.16 6.09 -2.65
N ALA A 129 -10.32 7.08 -3.52
CA ALA A 129 -9.88 7.01 -4.92
C ALA A 129 -8.35 7.09 -5.08
N GLN A 130 -7.67 7.83 -4.21
CA GLN A 130 -6.21 8.04 -4.30
C GLN A 130 -5.44 6.75 -4.02
N GLN A 131 -5.75 6.03 -2.94
CA GLN A 131 -5.12 4.74 -2.66
C GLN A 131 -5.46 3.70 -3.74
N ARG A 132 -6.70 3.69 -4.24
CA ARG A 132 -7.10 2.81 -5.34
C ARG A 132 -6.25 3.05 -6.59
N ALA A 133 -6.13 4.29 -7.05
CA ALA A 133 -5.36 4.63 -8.23
C ALA A 133 -3.88 4.24 -8.08
N ALA A 134 -3.28 4.51 -6.92
CA ALA A 134 -1.90 4.13 -6.63
C ALA A 134 -1.72 2.60 -6.59
N ALA A 135 -2.61 1.86 -5.92
CA ALA A 135 -2.52 0.41 -5.82
C ALA A 135 -2.67 -0.29 -7.18
N GLU A 136 -3.61 0.16 -8.02
CA GLU A 136 -3.78 -0.37 -9.38
C GLU A 136 -2.57 -0.05 -10.27
N LYS A 137 -1.99 1.15 -10.12
CA LYS A 137 -0.76 1.53 -10.83
C LYS A 137 0.39 0.60 -10.47
N VAL A 138 0.61 0.34 -9.18
CA VAL A 138 1.67 -0.59 -8.71
C VAL A 138 1.37 -2.01 -9.18
N ARG A 139 0.13 -2.49 -9.04
CA ARG A 139 -0.28 -3.81 -9.52
C ARG A 139 0.01 -4.00 -11.01
N ALA A 140 -0.27 -2.98 -11.84
CA ALA A 140 0.05 -3.01 -13.26
C ALA A 140 1.57 -2.98 -13.55
N GLN A 141 2.36 -2.26 -12.76
CA GLN A 141 3.83 -2.29 -12.86
C GLN A 141 4.37 -3.67 -12.50
N VAL A 142 3.91 -4.26 -11.40
CA VAL A 142 4.27 -5.62 -10.95
C VAL A 142 3.97 -6.65 -12.05
N ALA A 143 2.78 -6.59 -12.65
CA ALA A 143 2.41 -7.49 -13.74
C ALA A 143 3.39 -7.39 -14.93
N ARG A 144 3.80 -6.17 -15.30
CA ARG A 144 4.81 -5.95 -16.35
C ARG A 144 6.19 -6.48 -15.94
N THR A 145 6.64 -6.21 -14.73
CA THR A 145 7.95 -6.67 -14.21
C THR A 145 8.03 -8.20 -14.17
N LEU A 146 6.94 -8.87 -13.79
CA LEU A 146 6.91 -10.33 -13.70
C LEU A 146 6.61 -11.02 -15.04
N GLY A 147 6.06 -10.28 -16.02
CA GLY A 147 5.58 -10.86 -17.28
C GLY A 147 4.42 -11.85 -17.05
N LYS A 148 3.66 -11.68 -15.96
CA LYS A 148 2.60 -12.59 -15.51
C LYS A 148 1.41 -11.80 -14.97
N PRO A 149 0.18 -12.35 -15.05
CA PRO A 149 -0.98 -11.77 -14.37
C PRO A 149 -0.76 -11.70 -12.85
N VAL A 150 -1.27 -10.63 -12.23
CA VAL A 150 -1.25 -10.45 -10.78
C VAL A 150 -2.61 -10.86 -10.19
N ALA A 151 -2.58 -11.87 -9.33
CA ALA A 151 -3.73 -12.40 -8.62
C ALA A 151 -4.15 -11.55 -7.41
N THR A 152 -3.23 -10.73 -6.87
CA THR A 152 -3.52 -9.82 -5.75
C THR A 152 -4.68 -8.88 -6.08
N GLU A 153 -5.71 -8.89 -5.23
CA GLU A 153 -6.93 -8.11 -5.41
C GLU A 153 -6.79 -6.69 -4.85
N ILE A 154 -7.42 -5.69 -5.50
CA ILE A 154 -7.53 -4.31 -4.97
C ILE A 154 -8.96 -4.06 -4.48
N ARG A 155 -9.17 -4.21 -3.17
CA ARG A 155 -10.50 -4.25 -2.55
C ARG A 155 -10.80 -2.94 -1.80
N PRO A 156 -12.05 -2.47 -1.73
CA PRO A 156 -12.40 -1.39 -0.81
C PRO A 156 -12.04 -1.78 0.63
N ALA A 157 -11.61 -0.81 1.43
CA ALA A 157 -11.39 -1.02 2.86
C ALA A 157 -12.64 -1.60 3.53
N ALA A 158 -12.42 -2.52 4.46
CA ALA A 158 -13.44 -3.19 5.24
C ALA A 158 -13.07 -3.12 6.73
N LYS A 159 -13.99 -3.52 7.61
CA LYS A 159 -13.72 -3.56 9.05
C LYS A 159 -12.50 -4.44 9.34
N PHE A 160 -11.50 -3.84 9.98
CA PHE A 160 -10.30 -4.52 10.46
C PHE A 160 -10.52 -5.00 11.90
N TRP A 161 -10.40 -6.31 12.12
CA TRP A 161 -10.48 -6.93 13.44
C TRP A 161 -9.06 -7.24 13.90
N LEU A 162 -8.61 -6.61 14.99
CA LEU A 162 -7.30 -6.86 15.55
C LEU A 162 -7.18 -8.34 15.98
N ALA A 163 -6.09 -8.99 15.60
CA ALA A 163 -5.80 -10.35 16.07
C ALA A 163 -5.37 -10.34 17.54
N GLU A 164 -5.43 -11.51 18.17
CA GLU A 164 -5.07 -11.71 19.57
C GLU A 164 -3.61 -11.27 19.84
N ALA A 165 -3.33 -10.79 21.05
CA ALA A 165 -2.03 -10.19 21.40
C ALA A 165 -0.82 -11.11 21.16
N GLY A 166 -1.03 -12.43 21.22
CA GLY A 166 0.02 -13.43 20.92
C GLY A 166 0.45 -13.49 19.46
N HIS A 167 -0.29 -12.86 18.54
CA HIS A 167 0.03 -12.78 17.12
C HIS A 167 0.71 -11.46 16.72
N GLN A 168 0.62 -10.42 17.55
CA GLN A 168 1.30 -9.15 17.31
C GLN A 168 2.80 -9.30 17.59
N ASP A 169 3.63 -8.75 16.73
CA ASP A 169 5.11 -8.82 16.78
C ASP A 169 5.62 -10.27 16.91
N PHE A 170 4.94 -11.24 16.28
CA PHE A 170 5.22 -12.67 16.53
C PHE A 170 6.68 -13.03 16.21
N ALA A 171 7.21 -12.49 15.10
CA ALA A 171 8.58 -12.73 14.67
C ALA A 171 9.62 -12.18 15.65
N GLU A 172 9.35 -11.01 16.25
CA GLU A 172 10.21 -10.40 17.26
C GLU A 172 10.16 -11.18 18.58
N LYS A 173 8.95 -11.51 19.04
CA LYS A 173 8.73 -12.21 20.32
C LYS A 173 9.14 -13.68 20.28
N ASN A 174 9.14 -14.31 19.10
CA ASN A 174 9.40 -15.74 18.92
C ASN A 174 10.39 -16.01 17.77
N PRO A 175 11.61 -15.45 17.78
CA PRO A 175 12.49 -15.46 16.62
C PRO A 175 12.85 -16.87 16.15
N GLY A 176 13.14 -17.80 17.07
CA GLY A 176 13.44 -19.19 16.72
C GLY A 176 12.27 -19.93 16.05
N ARG A 177 11.05 -19.75 16.58
CA ARG A 177 9.83 -20.36 16.02
C ARG A 177 9.49 -19.77 14.65
N TYR A 178 9.59 -18.45 14.53
CA TYR A 178 9.34 -17.77 13.27
C TYR A 178 10.36 -18.16 12.20
N GLN A 179 11.66 -18.24 12.53
CA GLN A 179 12.67 -18.70 11.56
C GLN A 179 12.44 -20.15 11.13
N ALA A 180 12.14 -21.05 12.06
CA ALA A 180 11.81 -22.44 11.72
C ALA A 180 10.61 -22.52 10.77
N TYR A 181 9.55 -21.76 11.05
CA TYR A 181 8.39 -21.64 10.17
C TYR A 181 8.78 -21.07 8.78
N LYS A 182 9.50 -19.94 8.73
CA LYS A 182 9.90 -19.27 7.49
C LYS A 182 10.74 -20.18 6.59
N ILE A 183 11.68 -20.93 7.18
CA ILE A 183 12.53 -21.91 6.47
C ILE A 183 11.69 -23.10 6.01
N GLY A 184 10.88 -23.69 6.89
CA GLY A 184 10.01 -24.81 6.56
C GLY A 184 9.01 -24.49 5.45
N CYS A 185 8.52 -23.25 5.42
CA CYS A 185 7.63 -22.74 4.39
C CYS A 185 8.33 -22.51 3.03
N GLY A 186 9.67 -22.48 3.02
CA GLY A 186 10.45 -22.21 1.81
C GLY A 186 10.30 -20.78 1.27
N ARG A 187 9.88 -19.83 2.12
CA ARG A 187 9.51 -18.46 1.74
C ARG A 187 10.62 -17.76 0.94
N GLU A 188 11.86 -17.83 1.40
CA GLU A 188 12.99 -17.16 0.73
C GLU A 188 13.26 -17.73 -0.66
N ARG A 189 13.22 -19.06 -0.80
CA ARG A 189 13.40 -19.74 -2.08
C ARG A 189 12.30 -19.32 -3.06
N ALA A 190 11.06 -19.28 -2.61
CA ALA A 190 9.93 -18.90 -3.43
C ALA A 190 9.97 -17.42 -3.84
N LEU A 191 10.26 -16.50 -2.90
CA LEU A 191 10.45 -15.09 -3.22
C LEU A 191 11.60 -14.87 -4.20
N LYS A 192 12.71 -15.61 -4.05
CA LYS A 192 13.82 -15.58 -5.02
C LYS A 192 13.41 -16.09 -6.40
N ALA A 193 12.51 -17.08 -6.49
CA ALA A 193 11.99 -17.53 -7.77
C ALA A 193 11.09 -16.48 -8.45
N VAL A 194 10.29 -15.75 -7.66
CA VAL A 194 9.40 -14.69 -8.16
C VAL A 194 10.18 -13.43 -8.54
N TRP A 195 11.09 -12.98 -7.68
CA TRP A 195 11.72 -11.66 -7.77
C TRP A 195 13.22 -11.68 -8.10
N GLY A 196 13.85 -12.85 -8.11
CA GLY A 196 15.28 -12.98 -8.39
C GLY A 196 15.64 -12.40 -9.76
N GLY A 197 16.58 -11.45 -9.77
CA GLY A 197 17.04 -10.78 -10.99
C GLY A 197 16.10 -9.71 -11.55
N ARG A 198 15.14 -9.22 -10.75
CA ARG A 198 14.15 -8.21 -11.14
C ARG A 198 14.10 -7.03 -10.18
#